data_AF-A0AAP0MNQ7-F1
#
_entry.id   AF-A0AAP0MNQ7-F1
#
_cell.length_a   1.000
_cell.length_b   1.000
_cell.length_c   1.000
_cell.angle_alpha   90.00
_cell.angle_beta   90.00
_cell.angle_gamma   90.00
#
_symmetry.space_group_name_H-M   'P 1'
#
loop_
_entity.id
_entity.type
_entity.pdbx_description
1 polymer ?
#
loop_
_entity_poly.entity_id
_entity_poly.type
_entity_poly.pdbx_seq_one_letter_code
_entity_poly.pdbx_strand_id
1 'polypeptide(L)'
;MSFECGESSTALSSTVISFSREPKRKPSLSMYSALTCRLGGELAAAIGKEAEYSKRRRQALKRVDRELSRGNFKVALSLVKQLQRKPAGGLRSLGAAKLVPKRLSSLDELELDSKELLTLQALFDSVMESIERCNPFDSLDEAPSDTVESIVEDGSYVSLKEEDHFMCVQHEAGHFLTGYLLGVLPKGYEIPSAEALKQDDFAVGRVQFVGFDFLKEVADARKQKKDTGQVGSWAMQGNRGEISSKTLNNFSCVILGGLVAEHLAFGHSEGHYSNINKLDKVFQWLGYNKSEADSQVKWAALNTVLISHHHIQVRSRLAEAMALGRSIGSCIDSIENALSGELI
;
A
#
# COMPACT_ATOMS: atom_id res chain seq x y z
N MET A 1 -61.67 36.76 55.35
CA MET A 1 -62.30 36.39 56.63
C MET A 1 -62.06 34.91 56.83
N SER A 2 -61.27 34.58 57.85
CA SER A 2 -61.09 33.24 58.39
C SER A 2 -62.43 32.66 58.86
N PHE A 3 -62.57 31.33 58.89
CA PHE A 3 -62.84 30.61 60.14
C PHE A 3 -62.66 29.10 59.96
N GLU A 4 -62.03 28.52 60.97
CA GLU A 4 -61.71 27.12 61.20
C GLU A 4 -62.97 26.24 61.37
N CYS A 5 -62.80 24.91 61.22
CA CYS A 5 -62.76 23.95 62.35
C CYS A 5 -63.32 22.57 61.94
N GLY A 6 -62.73 21.50 62.46
CA GLY A 6 -63.47 20.25 62.71
C GLY A 6 -62.89 18.97 62.13
N GLU A 7 -62.17 18.23 62.97
CA GLU A 7 -61.60 16.89 62.80
C GLU A 7 -62.59 15.80 62.39
N SER A 8 -62.12 14.72 61.74
CA SER A 8 -62.17 13.38 62.35
C SER A 8 -61.48 12.30 61.49
N SER A 9 -60.72 11.47 62.21
CA SER A 9 -59.82 10.41 61.77
C SER A 9 -60.54 9.15 61.32
N THR A 10 -60.07 8.51 60.24
CA THR A 10 -60.04 7.05 60.12
C THR A 10 -58.72 6.60 59.49
N ALA A 11 -58.01 5.72 60.20
CA ALA A 11 -56.70 5.20 59.85
C ALA A 11 -56.81 3.91 59.03
N LEU A 12 -56.04 3.78 57.94
CA LEU A 12 -55.68 2.50 57.35
C LEU A 12 -54.24 2.54 56.79
N SER A 13 -53.37 1.84 57.54
CA SER A 13 -52.10 1.19 57.19
C SER A 13 -51.47 1.46 55.82
N SER A 14 -50.34 2.18 55.81
CA SER A 14 -49.37 2.22 54.72
C SER A 14 -48.10 1.49 55.13
N THR A 15 -47.84 0.33 54.50
CA THR A 15 -46.59 -0.41 54.63
C THR A 15 -45.52 0.26 53.77
N VAL A 16 -44.55 0.91 54.42
CA VAL A 16 -43.36 1.48 53.77
C VAL A 16 -42.30 0.38 53.67
N ILE A 17 -41.94 -0.02 52.45
CA ILE A 17 -40.79 -0.89 52.18
C ILE A 17 -39.53 -0.01 52.27
N SER A 18 -38.73 -0.21 53.31
CA SER A 18 -37.42 0.42 53.48
C SER A 18 -36.36 -0.30 52.65
N PHE A 19 -35.84 0.35 51.62
CA PHE A 19 -34.64 -0.10 50.90
C PHE A 19 -33.40 0.24 51.72
N SER A 20 -32.82 -0.76 52.38
CA SER A 20 -31.52 -0.64 53.04
C SER A 20 -30.41 -0.63 51.98
N ARG A 21 -29.75 0.52 51.77
CA ARG A 21 -28.53 0.61 50.95
C ARG A 21 -27.34 0.12 51.76
N GLU A 22 -26.90 -1.12 51.54
CA GLU A 22 -25.58 -1.55 52.02
C GLU A 22 -24.45 -0.82 51.27
N PRO A 23 -23.38 -0.38 51.96
CA PRO A 23 -22.21 0.19 51.29
C PRO A 23 -21.39 -0.93 50.62
N LYS A 24 -21.25 -0.88 49.29
CA LYS A 24 -20.34 -1.76 48.55
C LYS A 24 -18.92 -1.59 49.11
N ARG A 25 -18.37 -2.66 49.71
CA ARG A 25 -16.99 -2.70 50.22
C ARG A 25 -16.01 -2.31 49.10
N LYS A 26 -15.20 -1.27 49.35
CA LYS A 26 -14.08 -0.91 48.45
C LYS A 26 -13.06 -2.05 48.46
N PRO A 27 -12.57 -2.52 47.30
CA PRO A 27 -11.55 -3.56 47.25
C PRO A 27 -10.27 -3.11 47.98
N SER A 28 -9.67 -4.03 48.74
CA SER A 28 -8.47 -3.74 49.56
C SER A 28 -7.23 -3.50 48.70
N LEU A 29 -6.25 -2.74 49.20
CA LEU A 29 -4.96 -2.50 48.51
C LEU A 29 -4.26 -3.81 48.08
N SER A 30 -4.43 -4.89 48.86
CA SER A 30 -3.92 -6.23 48.56
C SER A 30 -4.54 -6.81 47.28
N MET A 31 -5.83 -6.58 47.03
CA MET A 31 -6.52 -7.06 45.84
C MET A 31 -6.05 -6.33 44.58
N TYR A 32 -5.82 -5.02 44.66
CA TYR A 32 -5.22 -4.25 43.55
C TYR A 32 -3.80 -4.71 43.24
N SER A 33 -2.97 -4.96 44.25
CA SER A 33 -1.60 -5.47 44.09
C SER A 33 -1.55 -6.87 43.47
N ALA A 34 -2.48 -7.76 43.86
CA ALA A 34 -2.58 -9.09 43.26
C ALA A 34 -3.06 -9.03 41.80
N LEU A 35 -3.99 -8.12 41.48
CA LEU A 35 -4.49 -7.91 40.12
C LEU A 35 -3.39 -7.34 39.21
N THR A 36 -2.63 -6.35 39.68
CA THR A 36 -1.51 -5.77 38.91
C THR A 36 -0.36 -6.76 38.73
N CYS A 37 -0.04 -7.59 39.73
CA CYS A 37 0.95 -8.66 39.56
C CYS A 37 0.49 -9.73 38.56
N ARG A 38 -0.79 -10.12 38.59
CA ARG A 38 -1.34 -11.11 37.65
C ARG A 38 -1.37 -10.57 36.22
N LEU A 39 -1.83 -9.33 36.02
CA LEU A 39 -1.80 -8.65 34.72
C LEU A 39 -0.35 -8.45 34.22
N GLY A 40 0.58 -8.12 35.11
CA GLY A 40 2.01 -8.03 34.78
C GLY A 40 2.61 -9.37 34.34
N GLY A 41 2.26 -10.47 35.01
CA GLY A 41 2.69 -11.82 34.63
C GLY A 41 2.09 -12.31 33.31
N GLU A 42 0.81 -12.04 33.06
CA GLU A 42 0.14 -12.37 31.81
C GLU A 42 0.68 -11.57 30.62
N LEU A 43 0.96 -10.27 30.83
CA LEU A 43 1.59 -9.41 29.84
C LEU A 43 3.02 -9.88 29.50
N ALA A 44 3.83 -10.21 30.51
CA ALA A 44 5.18 -10.75 30.30
C ALA A 44 5.16 -12.09 29.54
N ALA A 45 4.20 -12.98 29.86
CA ALA A 45 4.02 -14.25 29.16
C ALA A 45 3.55 -14.04 27.70
N ALA A 46 2.67 -13.07 27.45
CA ALA A 46 2.21 -12.72 26.11
C ALA A 46 3.36 -12.15 25.26
N ILE A 47 4.16 -11.24 25.81
CA ILE A 47 5.36 -10.68 25.16
C ILE A 47 6.37 -11.79 24.83
N GLY A 48 6.60 -12.73 25.76
CA GLY A 48 7.47 -13.87 25.53
C GLY A 48 7.01 -14.77 24.37
N LYS A 49 5.71 -15.03 24.27
CA LYS A 49 5.11 -15.81 23.16
C LYS A 49 5.24 -15.06 21.82
N GLU A 50 4.98 -13.77 21.80
CA GLU A 50 5.08 -12.95 20.57
C GLU A 50 6.52 -12.88 20.05
N ALA A 51 7.50 -12.77 20.95
CA ALA A 51 8.91 -12.84 20.59
C ALA A 51 9.29 -14.20 19.98
N GLU A 52 8.75 -15.30 20.51
CA GLU A 52 8.96 -16.64 19.96
C GLU A 52 8.33 -16.80 18.57
N TYR A 53 7.09 -16.32 18.39
CA TYR A 53 6.39 -16.33 17.11
C TYR A 53 7.14 -15.53 16.05
N SER A 54 7.62 -14.34 16.41
CA SER A 54 8.43 -13.51 15.54
C SER A 54 9.75 -14.21 15.15
N LYS A 55 10.39 -14.92 16.09
CA LYS A 55 11.60 -15.72 15.79
C LYS A 55 11.31 -16.84 14.80
N ARG A 56 10.20 -17.57 14.97
CA ARG A 56 9.77 -18.64 14.05
C ARG A 56 9.46 -18.10 12.66
N ARG A 57 8.76 -16.95 12.57
CA ARG A 57 8.47 -16.26 11.31
C ARG A 57 9.75 -15.89 10.57
N ARG A 58 10.70 -15.23 11.25
CA ARG A 58 12.02 -14.89 10.68
C ARG A 58 12.78 -16.11 10.17
N GLN A 59 12.78 -17.21 10.92
CA GLN A 59 13.44 -18.45 10.46
C GLN A 59 12.81 -19.02 9.19
N ALA A 60 11.49 -18.95 9.07
CA ALA A 60 10.81 -19.38 7.86
C ALA A 60 11.06 -18.43 6.68
N LEU A 61 11.06 -17.12 6.92
CA LEU A 61 11.37 -16.11 5.89
C LEU A 61 12.81 -16.25 5.37
N LYS A 62 13.78 -16.65 6.20
CA LYS A 62 15.13 -17.04 5.73
C LYS A 62 15.12 -18.21 4.75
N ARG A 63 14.15 -19.13 4.84
CA ARG A 63 14.00 -20.22 3.85
C ARG A 63 13.41 -19.67 2.55
N VAL A 64 12.47 -18.73 2.65
CA VAL A 64 11.93 -18.01 1.48
C VAL A 64 13.07 -17.31 0.73
N ASP A 65 13.91 -16.54 1.43
CA ASP A 65 15.06 -15.85 0.83
C ASP A 65 16.03 -16.81 0.10
N ARG A 66 16.27 -17.98 0.68
CA ARG A 66 17.11 -19.02 0.06
C ARG A 66 16.51 -19.55 -1.24
N GLU A 67 15.20 -19.74 -1.29
CA GLU A 67 14.53 -20.21 -2.51
C GLU A 67 14.43 -19.09 -3.55
N LEU A 68 14.20 -17.84 -3.14
CA LEU A 68 14.23 -16.68 -4.04
C LEU A 68 15.62 -16.49 -4.68
N SER A 69 16.69 -16.54 -3.90
CA SER A 69 18.07 -16.42 -4.41
C SER A 69 18.49 -17.55 -5.35
N ARG A 70 17.84 -18.72 -5.27
CA ARG A 70 18.02 -19.84 -6.22
C ARG A 70 17.15 -19.74 -7.48
N GLY A 71 16.28 -18.73 -7.57
CA GLY A 71 15.28 -18.65 -8.64
C GLY A 71 14.10 -19.62 -8.49
N ASN A 72 13.97 -20.29 -7.34
CA ASN A 72 12.90 -21.26 -7.05
C ASN A 72 11.60 -20.57 -6.64
N PHE A 73 11.09 -19.66 -7.48
CA PHE A 73 9.96 -18.77 -7.15
C PHE A 73 8.67 -19.51 -6.77
N LYS A 74 8.39 -20.67 -7.39
CA LYS A 74 7.21 -21.50 -7.06
C LYS A 74 7.30 -22.06 -5.63
N VAL A 75 8.48 -22.49 -5.21
CA VAL A 75 8.72 -23.04 -3.86
C VAL A 75 8.66 -21.90 -2.84
N ALA A 76 9.30 -20.76 -3.12
CA ALA A 76 9.22 -19.57 -2.28
C ALA A 76 7.76 -19.13 -2.06
N LEU A 77 6.95 -19.07 -3.12
CA LEU A 77 5.53 -18.75 -3.03
C LEU A 77 4.74 -19.76 -2.20
N SER A 78 5.05 -21.06 -2.33
CA SER A 78 4.43 -22.11 -1.52
C SER A 78 4.74 -21.95 -0.03
N LEU A 79 6.00 -21.66 0.32
CA LEU A 79 6.41 -21.39 1.71
C LEU A 79 5.70 -20.18 2.30
N VAL A 80 5.61 -19.08 1.54
CA VAL A 80 4.91 -17.86 1.95
C VAL A 80 3.42 -18.13 2.18
N LYS A 81 2.75 -18.86 1.29
CA LYS A 81 1.34 -19.29 1.46
C LYS A 81 1.14 -20.21 2.66
N GLN A 82 2.11 -21.07 2.98
CA GLN A 82 2.06 -21.88 4.19
C GLN A 82 2.17 -21.03 5.46
N LEU A 83 2.96 -19.96 5.43
CA LEU A 83 3.05 -19.02 6.55
C LEU A 83 1.78 -18.18 6.71
N GLN A 84 1.14 -17.79 5.60
CA GLN A 84 -0.13 -17.05 5.62
C GLN A 84 -1.24 -17.81 6.36
N ARG A 85 -1.25 -19.15 6.27
CA ARG A 85 -2.27 -20.00 6.92
C ARG A 85 -2.05 -20.21 8.42
N LYS A 86 -0.96 -19.69 9.00
CA LYS A 86 -0.64 -19.90 10.42
C LYS A 86 -1.18 -18.73 11.26
N PRO A 87 -2.02 -19.00 12.28
CA PRO A 87 -2.61 -17.94 13.08
C PRO A 87 -1.59 -17.22 13.98
N ALA A 88 -0.60 -17.94 14.52
CA ALA A 88 0.44 -17.37 15.38
C ALA A 88 1.83 -17.52 14.75
N GLY A 89 2.55 -16.40 14.60
CA GLY A 89 3.85 -16.34 13.92
C GLY A 89 3.81 -16.58 12.41
N GLY A 90 2.62 -16.47 11.80
CA GLY A 90 2.41 -16.47 10.35
C GLY A 90 2.49 -15.09 9.72
N LEU A 91 2.11 -15.01 8.45
CA LEU A 91 1.96 -13.74 7.71
C LEU A 91 0.49 -13.33 7.75
N ARG A 92 0.18 -12.22 8.43
CA ARG A 92 -1.19 -11.74 8.63
C ARG A 92 -1.66 -10.88 7.46
N SER A 93 -0.76 -10.14 6.82
CA SER A 93 -1.13 -9.09 5.88
C SER A 93 -0.84 -9.38 4.42
N LEU A 94 -0.13 -10.47 4.12
CA LEU A 94 -0.01 -10.94 2.74
C LEU A 94 -1.40 -11.17 2.15
N GLY A 95 -1.75 -10.44 1.09
CA GLY A 95 -3.06 -10.57 0.44
C GLY A 95 -4.25 -10.11 1.30
N ALA A 96 -4.02 -9.32 2.34
CA ALA A 96 -5.08 -8.83 3.22
C ALA A 96 -5.85 -7.63 2.64
N ALA A 97 -5.26 -6.89 1.71
CA ALA A 97 -5.94 -5.77 1.06
C ALA A 97 -7.05 -6.29 0.13
N LYS A 98 -8.24 -5.71 0.26
CA LYS A 98 -9.38 -5.98 -0.62
C LYS A 98 -9.57 -4.80 -1.56
N LEU A 99 -9.52 -5.09 -2.85
CA LEU A 99 -9.78 -4.09 -3.89
C LEU A 99 -11.27 -3.78 -3.95
N VAL A 100 -11.63 -2.50 -4.10
CA VAL A 100 -13.00 -2.06 -4.30
C VAL A 100 -13.55 -2.58 -5.64
N PRO A 101 -14.84 -2.92 -5.73
CA PRO A 101 -15.44 -3.37 -6.99
C PRO A 101 -15.28 -2.34 -8.12
N LYS A 102 -15.09 -2.80 -9.37
CA LYS A 102 -14.91 -1.92 -10.54
C LYS A 102 -16.06 -0.96 -10.83
N ARG A 103 -17.24 -1.19 -10.25
CA ARG A 103 -18.39 -0.29 -10.37
C ARG A 103 -18.21 1.01 -9.57
N LEU A 104 -17.33 1.03 -8.57
CA LEU A 104 -17.06 2.21 -7.77
C LEU A 104 -15.94 2.99 -8.45
N SER A 105 -16.28 4.17 -8.99
CA SER A 105 -15.33 5.07 -9.65
C SER A 105 -15.04 6.34 -8.87
N SER A 106 -15.75 6.58 -7.77
CA SER A 106 -15.57 7.74 -6.89
C SER A 106 -15.38 7.33 -5.44
N LEU A 107 -14.74 8.21 -4.70
CA LEU A 107 -14.50 8.05 -3.27
C LEU A 107 -15.80 8.23 -2.45
N ASP A 108 -16.73 9.04 -2.96
CA ASP A 108 -18.03 9.36 -2.32
C ASP A 108 -18.95 8.16 -2.10
N GLU A 109 -18.72 7.07 -2.85
CA GLU A 109 -19.49 5.82 -2.71
C GLU A 109 -18.98 4.94 -1.56
N LEU A 110 -17.94 5.37 -0.82
CA LEU A 110 -17.37 4.67 0.32
C LEU A 110 -17.85 5.28 1.65
N GLU A 111 -18.19 4.43 2.62
CA GLU A 111 -18.56 4.85 3.98
C GLU A 111 -17.32 5.31 4.76
N LEU A 112 -16.84 6.53 4.49
CA LEU A 112 -15.67 7.15 5.13
C LEU A 112 -16.09 8.37 5.98
N ASP A 113 -15.29 8.68 7.00
CA ASP A 113 -15.44 9.94 7.74
C ASP A 113 -15.16 11.15 6.84
N SER A 114 -15.88 12.25 7.01
CA SER A 114 -15.77 13.43 6.13
C SER A 114 -14.35 13.98 6.02
N LYS A 115 -13.54 13.92 7.09
CA LYS A 115 -12.16 14.45 7.05
C LYS A 115 -11.21 13.52 6.30
N GLU A 116 -11.37 12.22 6.51
CA GLU A 116 -10.60 11.19 5.80
C GLU A 116 -10.91 11.22 4.31
N LEU A 117 -12.19 11.36 3.95
CA LEU A 117 -12.65 11.51 2.58
C LEU A 117 -11.96 12.69 1.86
N LEU A 118 -11.92 13.87 2.47
CA LEU A 118 -11.26 15.05 1.87
C LEU A 118 -9.76 14.85 1.64
N THR A 119 -9.09 14.17 2.58
CA THR A 119 -7.64 13.91 2.50
C THR A 119 -7.34 12.93 1.37
N LEU A 120 -8.11 11.86 1.29
CA LEU A 120 -8.00 10.85 0.24
C LEU A 120 -8.38 11.41 -1.13
N GLN A 121 -9.39 12.27 -1.21
CA GLN A 121 -9.81 12.92 -2.46
C GLN A 121 -8.70 13.81 -3.01
N ALA A 122 -8.12 14.68 -2.17
CA ALA A 122 -7.01 15.54 -2.57
C ALA A 122 -5.79 14.74 -3.07
N LEU A 123 -5.48 13.63 -2.39
CA LEU A 123 -4.41 12.73 -2.82
C LEU A 123 -4.74 12.04 -4.15
N PHE A 124 -5.97 11.54 -4.30
CA PHE A 124 -6.43 10.94 -5.56
C PHE A 124 -6.34 11.91 -6.72
N ASP A 125 -6.81 13.14 -6.54
CA ASP A 125 -6.76 14.19 -7.57
C ASP A 125 -5.31 14.50 -7.97
N SER A 126 -4.39 14.61 -7.01
CA SER A 126 -2.96 14.86 -7.27
C SER A 126 -2.29 13.72 -8.04
N VAL A 127 -2.65 12.47 -7.71
CA VAL A 127 -2.18 11.27 -8.41
C VAL A 127 -2.71 11.23 -9.84
N MET A 128 -4.01 11.50 -10.03
CA MET A 128 -4.62 11.53 -11.36
C MET A 128 -4.02 12.62 -12.24
N GLU A 129 -3.80 13.82 -11.69
CA GLU A 129 -3.16 14.92 -12.39
C GLU A 129 -1.74 14.54 -12.85
N SER A 130 -0.98 13.84 -12.00
CA SER A 130 0.37 13.34 -12.37
C SER A 130 0.33 12.31 -13.51
N ILE A 131 -0.65 11.41 -13.48
CA ILE A 131 -0.87 10.43 -14.55
C ILE A 131 -1.25 11.14 -15.86
N GLU A 132 -2.13 12.14 -15.79
CA GLU A 132 -2.57 12.88 -16.97
C GLU A 132 -1.42 13.66 -17.63
N ARG A 133 -0.52 14.25 -16.83
CA ARG A 133 0.72 14.90 -17.31
C ARG A 133 1.68 13.96 -18.03
N CYS A 134 1.59 12.64 -17.81
CA CYS A 134 2.42 11.67 -18.54
C CYS A 134 1.97 11.44 -19.99
N ASN A 135 0.78 11.89 -20.40
CA ASN A 135 0.30 11.71 -21.76
C ASN A 135 1.12 12.58 -22.73
N PRO A 136 1.87 12.00 -23.68
CA PRO A 136 2.71 12.74 -24.61
C PRO A 136 1.92 13.40 -25.76
N PHE A 137 0.64 13.74 -25.56
CA PHE A 137 -0.23 14.22 -26.63
C PHE A 137 -0.44 15.74 -26.64
N ASP A 138 0.03 16.48 -25.62
CA ASP A 138 -0.06 17.95 -25.55
C ASP A 138 1.25 18.67 -25.95
N SER A 139 2.27 17.96 -26.42
CA SER A 139 3.57 18.55 -26.79
C SER A 139 3.94 18.39 -28.28
N LEU A 140 2.95 18.17 -29.15
CA LEU A 140 3.12 18.17 -30.61
C LEU A 140 2.16 19.18 -31.24
N ASP A 141 2.28 20.45 -30.84
CA ASP A 141 2.16 21.51 -31.84
C ASP A 141 3.47 21.51 -32.63
N GLU A 142 3.37 21.27 -33.93
CA GLU A 142 4.45 21.42 -34.91
C GLU A 142 5.02 22.85 -34.85
N ALA A 143 6.07 23.05 -34.06
CA ALA A 143 6.98 24.16 -34.32
C ALA A 143 7.93 23.75 -35.44
N PRO A 144 8.06 24.52 -36.53
CA PRO A 144 8.98 24.22 -37.61
C PRO A 144 10.41 24.15 -37.08
N SER A 145 11.16 23.17 -37.58
CA SER A 145 12.62 23.19 -37.61
C SER A 145 13.09 24.58 -38.00
N ASP A 146 13.62 25.33 -37.04
CA ASP A 146 14.75 26.27 -37.16
C ASP A 146 14.65 27.39 -36.10
N THR A 147 14.94 27.05 -34.84
CA THR A 147 15.53 28.02 -33.90
C THR A 147 16.14 27.27 -32.71
N VAL A 148 17.45 27.01 -32.81
CA VAL A 148 18.29 26.80 -31.64
C VAL A 148 18.43 28.17 -30.99
N GLU A 149 17.58 28.47 -30.02
CA GLU A 149 17.80 29.62 -29.14
C GLU A 149 17.75 29.16 -27.69
N SER A 150 18.92 29.30 -27.06
CA SER A 150 19.20 28.98 -25.67
C SER A 150 18.26 29.71 -24.74
N ILE A 151 17.33 28.98 -24.12
CA ILE A 151 16.69 29.45 -22.90
C ILE A 151 17.51 28.91 -21.73
N VAL A 152 18.39 29.79 -21.24
CA VAL A 152 18.99 29.65 -19.92
C VAL A 152 17.89 30.06 -18.94
N GLU A 153 17.10 29.08 -18.47
CA GLU A 153 16.19 29.31 -17.34
C GLU A 153 17.03 29.31 -16.05
N ASP A 154 17.28 30.53 -15.58
CA ASP A 154 17.80 30.85 -14.26
C ASP A 154 16.75 30.47 -13.20
N GLY A 155 16.91 29.28 -12.64
CA GLY A 155 16.02 28.72 -11.63
C GLY A 155 16.70 27.58 -10.90
N SER A 156 17.65 27.92 -10.04
CA SER A 156 18.36 27.00 -9.13
C SER A 156 17.39 26.28 -8.16
N TYR A 157 16.69 25.24 -8.65
CA TYR A 157 16.21 24.14 -7.80
C TYR A 157 17.36 23.15 -7.69
N VAL A 158 18.20 23.35 -6.68
CA VAL A 158 19.23 22.37 -6.34
C VAL A 158 18.51 21.22 -5.66
N SER A 159 18.10 20.19 -6.41
CA SER A 159 17.69 18.91 -5.83
C SER A 159 18.80 18.46 -4.88
N LEU A 160 18.50 18.38 -3.59
CA LEU A 160 19.47 18.03 -2.58
C LEU A 160 19.64 16.51 -2.59
N LYS A 161 20.35 15.94 -3.56
CA LYS A 161 21.11 14.64 -3.65
C LYS A 161 20.71 13.44 -2.76
N GLU A 162 20.41 13.65 -1.49
CA GLU A 162 19.77 12.71 -0.56
C GLU A 162 18.26 12.58 -0.81
N GLU A 163 17.60 13.62 -1.30
CA GLU A 163 16.19 13.66 -1.70
C GLU A 163 15.90 12.68 -2.83
N ASP A 164 16.73 12.61 -3.88
CA ASP A 164 16.52 11.67 -5.00
C ASP A 164 16.59 10.21 -4.55
N HIS A 165 17.59 9.88 -3.71
CA HIS A 165 17.72 8.53 -3.15
C HIS A 165 16.57 8.20 -2.21
N PHE A 166 16.20 9.13 -1.32
CA PHE A 166 15.10 8.92 -0.40
C PHE A 166 13.76 8.78 -1.14
N MET A 167 13.52 9.58 -2.18
CA MET A 167 12.35 9.46 -3.05
C MET A 167 12.32 8.11 -3.75
N CYS A 168 13.43 7.67 -4.35
CA CYS A 168 13.53 6.35 -4.97
C CYS A 168 13.22 5.23 -3.97
N VAL A 169 13.74 5.29 -2.75
CA VAL A 169 13.42 4.30 -1.70
C VAL A 169 11.93 4.29 -1.38
N GLN A 170 11.30 5.46 -1.23
CA GLN A 170 9.86 5.53 -0.97
C GLN A 170 9.04 5.00 -2.13
N HIS A 171 9.44 5.31 -3.36
CA HIS A 171 8.83 4.82 -4.59
C HIS A 171 8.85 3.29 -4.65
N GLU A 172 10.01 2.67 -4.48
CA GLU A 172 10.15 1.22 -4.54
C GLU A 172 9.44 0.54 -3.35
N ALA A 173 9.45 1.16 -2.17
CA ALA A 173 8.68 0.67 -1.02
C ALA A 173 7.16 0.70 -1.30
N GLY A 174 6.67 1.70 -2.04
CA GLY A 174 5.29 1.79 -2.51
C GLY A 174 4.88 0.61 -3.40
N HIS A 175 5.69 0.29 -4.41
CA HIS A 175 5.50 -0.92 -5.23
C HIS A 175 5.49 -2.19 -4.37
N PHE A 176 6.52 -2.37 -3.54
CA PHE A 176 6.70 -3.55 -2.71
C PHE A 176 5.51 -3.78 -1.79
N LEU A 177 5.13 -2.76 -1.02
CA LEU A 177 4.05 -2.84 -0.04
C LEU A 177 2.72 -3.15 -0.72
N THR A 178 2.39 -2.43 -1.79
CA THR A 178 1.15 -2.63 -2.54
C THR A 178 1.06 -4.07 -3.06
N GLY A 179 2.14 -4.58 -3.66
CA GLY A 179 2.16 -5.97 -4.16
C GLY A 179 2.01 -6.99 -3.05
N TYR A 180 2.72 -6.81 -1.93
CA TYR A 180 2.62 -7.68 -0.78
C TYR A 180 1.20 -7.73 -0.20
N LEU A 181 0.58 -6.57 0.02
CA LEU A 181 -0.78 -6.47 0.55
C LEU A 181 -1.84 -7.05 -0.42
N LEU A 182 -1.58 -7.03 -1.72
CA LEU A 182 -2.42 -7.69 -2.75
C LEU A 182 -2.09 -9.18 -2.97
N GLY A 183 -1.15 -9.73 -2.20
CA GLY A 183 -0.80 -11.15 -2.21
C GLY A 183 0.11 -11.54 -3.38
N VAL A 184 0.78 -10.57 -4.00
CA VAL A 184 1.80 -10.77 -5.03
C VAL A 184 3.17 -10.72 -4.36
N LEU A 185 3.87 -11.85 -4.32
CA LEU A 185 5.16 -11.98 -3.66
C LEU A 185 6.26 -11.20 -4.41
N PRO A 186 6.95 -10.23 -3.78
CA PRO A 186 8.20 -9.68 -4.30
C PRO A 186 9.26 -10.78 -4.41
N LYS A 187 9.95 -10.87 -5.55
CA LYS A 187 11.03 -11.84 -5.80
C LYS A 187 12.43 -11.24 -5.76
N GLY A 188 12.53 -9.91 -5.82
CA GLY A 188 13.78 -9.16 -5.74
C GLY A 188 13.50 -7.68 -5.81
N TYR A 189 14.41 -6.87 -5.28
CA TYR A 189 14.41 -5.43 -5.49
C TYR A 189 15.86 -4.93 -5.58
N GLU A 190 16.03 -3.78 -6.22
CA GLU A 190 17.31 -3.07 -6.28
C GLU A 190 17.01 -1.60 -5.98
N ILE A 191 17.78 -1.02 -5.05
CA ILE A 191 17.82 0.40 -4.78
C ILE A 191 19.20 0.88 -5.22
N PRO A 192 19.30 1.80 -6.21
CA PRO A 192 20.59 2.36 -6.59
C PRO A 192 21.17 3.14 -5.41
N SER A 193 22.50 3.14 -5.26
CA SER A 193 23.12 3.96 -4.22
C SER A 193 22.94 5.44 -4.54
N ALA A 194 23.04 6.30 -3.52
CA ALA A 194 23.02 7.74 -3.74
C ALA A 194 24.11 8.19 -4.72
N GLU A 195 25.25 7.50 -4.79
CA GLU A 195 26.32 7.77 -5.77
C GLU A 195 25.95 7.34 -7.19
N ALA A 196 25.26 6.20 -7.34
CA ALA A 196 24.84 5.71 -8.65
C ALA A 196 23.81 6.66 -9.28
N LEU A 197 22.83 7.13 -8.50
CA LEU A 197 21.86 8.15 -8.93
C LEU A 197 22.52 9.48 -9.33
N LYS A 198 23.68 9.82 -8.75
CA LYS A 198 24.43 11.04 -9.09
C LYS A 198 25.24 10.91 -10.39
N GLN A 199 25.66 9.70 -10.75
CA GLN A 199 26.57 9.46 -11.87
C GLN A 199 25.85 9.02 -13.13
N ASP A 200 24.69 8.40 -12.97
CA ASP A 200 23.90 7.82 -14.03
C ASP A 200 22.43 8.21 -13.84
N ASP A 201 21.96 9.15 -14.65
CA ASP A 201 20.55 9.55 -14.70
C ASP A 201 19.62 8.35 -15.05
N PHE A 202 20.18 7.25 -15.55
CA PHE A 202 19.47 5.99 -15.82
C PHE A 202 19.56 4.96 -14.68
N ALA A 203 20.19 5.30 -13.56
CA ALA A 203 20.12 4.45 -12.36
C ALA A 203 18.69 4.46 -11.83
N VAL A 204 17.95 3.36 -12.01
CA VAL A 204 16.56 3.27 -11.59
C VAL A 204 16.39 2.17 -10.54
N GLY A 205 15.62 2.47 -9.50
CA GLY A 205 15.07 1.48 -8.60
C GLY A 205 14.21 0.45 -9.34
N ARG A 206 14.06 -0.73 -8.73
CA ARG A 206 13.12 -1.73 -9.23
C ARG A 206 12.67 -2.68 -8.15
N VAL A 207 11.39 -3.04 -8.17
CA VAL A 207 10.85 -4.24 -7.52
C VAL A 207 10.35 -5.23 -8.57
N GLN A 208 10.73 -6.49 -8.41
CA GLN A 208 10.27 -7.59 -9.24
C GLN A 208 9.29 -8.47 -8.47
N PHE A 209 8.28 -8.99 -9.18
CA PHE A 209 7.22 -9.80 -8.58
C PHE A 209 7.11 -11.19 -9.22
N VAL A 210 6.70 -12.17 -8.41
CA VAL A 210 6.28 -13.48 -8.91
C VAL A 210 4.93 -13.35 -9.60
N GLY A 211 4.80 -13.86 -10.84
CA GLY A 211 3.54 -13.85 -11.58
C GLY A 211 3.36 -12.66 -12.53
N PHE A 212 4.33 -11.73 -12.58
CA PHE A 212 4.39 -10.66 -13.59
C PHE A 212 5.35 -10.99 -14.75
N ASP A 213 5.56 -12.28 -15.03
CA ASP A 213 6.48 -12.71 -16.09
C ASP A 213 5.96 -12.36 -17.50
N PHE A 214 4.64 -12.07 -17.65
CA PHE A 214 4.02 -11.56 -18.88
C PHE A 214 4.66 -10.27 -19.40
N LEU A 215 5.32 -9.48 -18.53
CA LEU A 215 6.04 -8.27 -18.96
C LEU A 215 7.17 -8.58 -19.95
N LYS A 216 7.72 -9.80 -19.95
CA LYS A 216 8.68 -10.25 -20.96
C LYS A 216 8.01 -10.39 -22.33
N GLU A 217 6.82 -11.00 -22.36
CA GLU A 217 6.03 -11.17 -23.57
C GLU A 217 5.62 -9.82 -24.18
N VAL A 218 5.24 -8.84 -23.34
CA VAL A 218 4.96 -7.45 -23.76
C VAL A 218 6.19 -6.82 -24.43
N ALA A 219 7.38 -7.04 -23.86
CA ALA A 219 8.63 -6.51 -24.41
C ALA A 219 9.02 -7.20 -25.73
N ASP A 220 8.84 -8.51 -25.83
CA ASP A 220 9.19 -9.30 -27.02
C ASP A 220 8.23 -9.04 -28.18
N ALA A 221 6.93 -8.90 -27.90
CA ALA A 221 5.93 -8.49 -28.89
C ALA A 221 6.26 -7.13 -29.54
N ARG A 222 6.95 -6.25 -28.82
CA ARG A 222 7.42 -4.95 -29.34
C ARG A 222 8.65 -5.09 -30.22
N LYS A 223 9.60 -5.96 -29.88
CA LYS A 223 10.83 -6.18 -30.68
C LYS A 223 10.48 -6.70 -32.07
N GLN A 224 9.59 -7.69 -32.15
CA GLN A 224 9.15 -8.24 -33.45
C GLN A 224 8.56 -7.17 -34.39
N LYS A 225 7.86 -6.17 -33.85
CA LYS A 225 7.29 -5.06 -34.65
C LYS A 225 8.33 -4.06 -35.16
N LYS A 226 9.41 -3.83 -34.40
CA LYS A 226 10.49 -2.92 -34.83
C LYS A 226 11.24 -3.49 -36.04
N ASP A 227 11.36 -4.82 -36.11
CA ASP A 227 12.05 -5.52 -37.19
C ASP A 227 11.20 -5.63 -38.47
N THR A 228 9.87 -5.55 -38.38
CA THR A 228 8.95 -5.62 -39.55
C THR A 228 8.63 -4.27 -40.18
N GLY A 229 9.17 -3.16 -39.68
CA GLY A 229 9.04 -1.82 -40.30
C GLY A 229 7.63 -1.21 -40.31
N GLN A 230 6.62 -1.85 -39.72
CA GLN A 230 5.28 -1.28 -39.57
C GLN A 230 5.22 -0.32 -38.38
N VAL A 231 5.54 0.94 -38.64
CA VAL A 231 5.28 2.06 -37.73
C VAL A 231 3.91 2.63 -38.09
N GLY A 232 2.87 2.17 -37.39
CA GLY A 232 1.53 2.72 -37.55
C GLY A 232 0.45 1.66 -37.41
N SER A 233 -0.45 1.90 -36.46
CA SER A 233 -1.67 1.14 -36.19
C SER A 233 -1.48 -0.20 -35.45
N TRP A 234 -1.90 -0.20 -34.18
CA TRP A 234 -2.16 -1.41 -33.38
C TRP A 234 -3.37 -2.23 -33.88
N ALA A 235 -3.93 -1.88 -35.04
CA ALA A 235 -5.10 -2.52 -35.60
C ALA A 235 -4.78 -3.93 -36.12
N MET A 236 -5.17 -4.90 -35.29
CA MET A 236 -5.84 -6.15 -35.64
C MET A 236 -4.99 -7.29 -36.23
N GLN A 237 -5.12 -8.43 -35.52
CA GLN A 237 -5.06 -9.80 -36.04
C GLN A 237 -3.79 -10.66 -35.83
N GLY A 238 -2.93 -10.37 -34.85
CA GLY A 238 -1.82 -11.29 -34.50
C GLY A 238 -1.48 -11.30 -33.02
N ASN A 239 -2.08 -12.22 -32.26
CA ASN A 239 -1.87 -12.48 -30.82
C ASN A 239 -2.03 -11.28 -29.87
N ARG A 240 -3.26 -11.03 -29.42
CA ARG A 240 -3.47 -10.29 -28.16
C ARG A 240 -2.87 -11.08 -27.02
N GLY A 241 -2.20 -10.39 -26.11
CA GLY A 241 -1.80 -10.99 -24.84
C GLY A 241 -3.02 -11.45 -24.05
N GLU A 242 -2.85 -12.51 -23.24
CA GLU A 242 -3.88 -12.95 -22.32
C GLU A 242 -3.30 -13.03 -20.90
N ILE A 243 -3.90 -12.28 -19.98
CA ILE A 243 -3.65 -12.40 -18.54
C ILE A 243 -4.99 -12.41 -17.79
N SER A 244 -5.02 -13.04 -16.62
CA SER A 244 -6.22 -13.03 -15.80
C SER A 244 -6.58 -11.61 -15.34
N SER A 245 -7.87 -11.31 -15.21
CA SER A 245 -8.36 -10.03 -14.65
C SER A 245 -7.74 -9.74 -13.29
N LYS A 246 -7.55 -10.76 -12.46
CA LYS A 246 -6.87 -10.63 -11.16
C LYS A 246 -5.41 -10.18 -11.32
N THR A 247 -4.67 -10.76 -12.27
CA THR A 247 -3.28 -10.38 -12.55
C THR A 247 -3.21 -8.93 -13.03
N LEU A 248 -4.07 -8.54 -13.97
CA LEU A 248 -4.12 -7.17 -14.47
C LEU A 248 -4.44 -6.17 -13.34
N ASN A 249 -5.47 -6.44 -12.56
CA ASN A 249 -5.88 -5.59 -11.44
C ASN A 249 -4.75 -5.40 -10.42
N ASN A 250 -4.10 -6.49 -10.03
CA ASN A 250 -2.97 -6.44 -9.11
C ASN A 250 -1.79 -5.66 -9.73
N PHE A 251 -1.47 -5.91 -11.00
CA PHE A 251 -0.41 -5.19 -11.70
C PHE A 251 -0.69 -3.69 -11.79
N SER A 252 -1.90 -3.28 -12.16
CA SER A 252 -2.29 -1.86 -12.24
C SER A 252 -2.18 -1.14 -10.90
N CYS A 253 -2.52 -1.81 -9.79
CA CYS A 253 -2.35 -1.18 -8.47
C CYS A 253 -0.86 -1.13 -8.07
N VAL A 254 -0.13 -2.23 -8.28
CA VAL A 254 1.30 -2.31 -7.93
C VAL A 254 2.11 -1.26 -8.68
N ILE A 255 1.88 -1.09 -9.98
CA ILE A 255 2.64 -0.13 -10.82
C ILE A 255 2.35 1.34 -10.44
N LEU A 256 1.20 1.63 -9.84
CA LEU A 256 0.89 2.95 -9.30
C LEU A 256 1.37 3.15 -7.86
N GLY A 257 1.75 2.06 -7.16
CA GLY A 257 2.19 2.10 -5.77
C GLY A 257 3.36 3.06 -5.50
N GLY A 258 4.32 3.14 -6.43
CA GLY A 258 5.44 4.07 -6.31
C GLY A 258 5.02 5.54 -6.44
N LEU A 259 4.21 5.85 -7.45
CA LEU A 259 3.63 7.20 -7.64
C LEU A 259 2.85 7.66 -6.40
N VAL A 260 1.96 6.81 -5.87
CA VAL A 260 1.17 7.15 -4.68
C VAL A 260 2.06 7.31 -3.44
N ALA A 261 3.11 6.49 -3.30
CA ALA A 261 4.05 6.58 -2.20
C ALA A 261 4.87 7.88 -2.22
N GLU A 262 5.26 8.37 -3.40
CA GLU A 262 5.93 9.67 -3.54
C GLU A 262 4.99 10.81 -3.12
N HIS A 263 3.76 10.84 -3.62
CA HIS A 263 2.77 11.85 -3.20
C HIS A 263 2.52 11.86 -1.70
N LEU A 264 2.42 10.68 -1.07
CA LEU A 264 2.26 10.57 0.39
C LEU A 264 3.49 11.04 1.19
N ALA A 265 4.68 11.00 0.60
CA ALA A 265 5.93 11.36 1.28
C ALA A 265 6.36 12.81 1.01
N PHE A 266 6.12 13.32 -0.20
CA PHE A 266 6.68 14.58 -0.71
C PHE A 266 5.63 15.54 -1.27
N GLY A 267 4.37 15.12 -1.40
CA GLY A 267 3.30 15.92 -2.01
C GLY A 267 3.40 16.08 -3.53
N HIS A 268 4.38 15.44 -4.17
CA HIS A 268 4.55 15.40 -5.62
C HIS A 268 5.27 14.10 -6.02
N SER A 269 5.43 13.88 -7.32
CA SER A 269 6.09 12.69 -7.85
C SER A 269 6.91 13.01 -9.10
N GLU A 270 8.13 12.46 -9.17
CA GLU A 270 9.08 12.69 -10.26
C GLU A 270 9.45 11.37 -10.98
N GLY A 271 9.37 10.21 -10.30
CA GLY A 271 9.81 8.92 -10.83
C GLY A 271 8.77 8.12 -11.63
N HIS A 272 7.58 8.64 -11.86
CA HIS A 272 6.42 7.83 -12.27
C HIS A 272 6.32 7.56 -13.78
N TYR A 273 6.94 8.37 -14.66
CA TYR A 273 6.76 8.27 -16.12
C TYR A 273 7.07 6.87 -16.69
N SER A 274 8.15 6.24 -16.21
CA SER A 274 8.55 4.88 -16.61
C SER A 274 7.45 3.85 -16.30
N ASN A 275 6.76 4.02 -15.17
CA ASN A 275 5.74 3.11 -14.70
C ASN A 275 4.41 3.29 -15.42
N ILE A 276 4.00 4.54 -15.70
CA ILE A 276 2.82 4.82 -16.53
C ILE A 276 3.02 4.28 -17.96
N ASN A 277 4.18 4.54 -18.56
CA ASN A 277 4.51 3.99 -19.89
C ASN A 277 4.56 2.44 -19.91
N LYS A 278 4.99 1.78 -18.83
CA LYS A 278 4.89 0.32 -18.71
C LYS A 278 3.43 -0.13 -18.65
N LEU A 279 2.59 0.56 -17.91
CA LEU A 279 1.16 0.26 -17.79
C LEU A 279 0.44 0.42 -19.15
N ASP A 280 0.72 1.50 -19.88
CA ASP A 280 0.16 1.74 -21.21
C ASP A 280 0.55 0.67 -22.21
N LYS A 281 1.81 0.23 -22.20
CA LYS A 281 2.27 -0.88 -23.04
C LYS A 281 1.51 -2.17 -22.77
N VAL A 282 1.17 -2.45 -21.51
CA VAL A 282 0.37 -3.62 -21.14
C VAL A 282 -1.05 -3.48 -21.68
N PHE A 283 -1.69 -2.31 -21.55
CA PHE A 283 -3.02 -2.07 -22.13
C PHE A 283 -3.03 -2.24 -23.65
N GLN A 284 -2.04 -1.68 -24.34
CA GLN A 284 -1.90 -1.82 -25.79
C GLN A 284 -1.70 -3.29 -26.20
N TRP A 285 -0.90 -4.05 -25.45
CA TRP A 285 -0.67 -5.49 -25.68
C TRP A 285 -1.93 -6.34 -25.46
N LEU A 286 -2.78 -5.95 -24.50
CA LEU A 286 -4.09 -6.57 -24.27
C LEU A 286 -5.17 -6.10 -25.26
N GLY A 287 -4.88 -5.05 -26.04
CA GLY A 287 -5.82 -4.48 -27.01
C GLY A 287 -6.92 -3.62 -26.39
N TYR A 288 -6.64 -2.99 -25.24
CA TYR A 288 -7.53 -2.02 -24.61
C TYR A 288 -7.60 -0.75 -25.45
N ASN A 289 -8.80 -0.17 -25.57
CA ASN A 289 -8.96 1.18 -26.07
C ASN A 289 -8.68 2.22 -24.97
N LYS A 290 -8.59 3.50 -25.34
CA LYS A 290 -8.28 4.59 -24.41
C LYS A 290 -9.27 4.65 -23.24
N SER A 291 -10.57 4.55 -23.51
CA SER A 291 -11.60 4.61 -22.44
C SER A 291 -11.51 3.44 -21.46
N GLU A 292 -11.21 2.23 -21.95
CA GLU A 292 -10.99 1.05 -21.10
C GLU A 292 -9.73 1.19 -20.24
N ALA A 293 -8.65 1.71 -20.83
CA ALA A 293 -7.40 1.99 -20.13
C ALA A 293 -7.61 3.05 -19.05
N ASP A 294 -8.22 4.19 -19.39
CA ASP A 294 -8.52 5.30 -18.46
C ASP A 294 -9.37 4.82 -17.28
N SER A 295 -10.39 4.00 -17.55
CA SER A 295 -11.25 3.42 -16.50
C SER A 295 -10.47 2.48 -15.57
N GLN A 296 -9.58 1.66 -16.13
CA GLN A 296 -8.73 0.76 -15.35
C GLN A 296 -7.69 1.53 -14.52
N VAL A 297 -7.12 2.61 -15.06
CA VAL A 297 -6.16 3.48 -14.36
C VAL A 297 -6.82 4.20 -13.20
N LYS A 298 -7.98 4.85 -13.42
CA LYS A 298 -8.75 5.52 -12.37
C LYS A 298 -9.11 4.55 -11.24
N TRP A 299 -9.61 3.37 -11.58
CA TRP A 299 -9.92 2.33 -10.61
C TRP A 299 -8.68 1.86 -9.82
N ALA A 300 -7.55 1.67 -10.50
CA ALA A 300 -6.31 1.25 -9.86
C ALA A 300 -5.73 2.34 -8.96
N ALA A 301 -5.77 3.61 -9.38
CA ALA A 301 -5.34 4.77 -8.59
C ALA A 301 -6.15 4.87 -7.29
N LEU A 302 -7.48 4.79 -7.39
CA LEU A 302 -8.39 4.80 -6.24
C LEU A 302 -8.02 3.73 -5.21
N ASN A 303 -7.88 2.48 -5.66
CA ASN A 303 -7.48 1.37 -4.79
C ASN A 303 -6.11 1.55 -4.16
N THR A 304 -5.15 2.05 -4.93
CA THR A 304 -3.77 2.22 -4.47
C THR A 304 -3.66 3.35 -3.45
N VAL A 305 -4.41 4.44 -3.64
CA VAL A 305 -4.56 5.54 -2.68
C VAL A 305 -5.13 5.03 -1.37
N LEU A 306 -6.25 4.28 -1.40
CA LEU A 306 -6.85 3.69 -0.20
C LEU A 306 -5.88 2.75 0.53
N ILE A 307 -5.25 1.83 -0.20
CA ILE A 307 -4.28 0.89 0.38
C ILE A 307 -3.10 1.66 0.99
N SER A 308 -2.53 2.63 0.29
CA SER A 308 -1.31 3.30 0.74
C SER A 308 -1.56 4.25 1.91
N HIS A 309 -2.70 4.94 1.92
CA HIS A 309 -3.08 5.87 2.98
C HIS A 309 -3.23 5.16 4.34
N HIS A 310 -3.86 3.97 4.37
CA HIS A 310 -4.00 3.20 5.60
C HIS A 310 -2.68 2.57 6.11
N HIS A 311 -1.61 2.62 5.32
CA HIS A 311 -0.36 1.91 5.63
C HIS A 311 0.88 2.81 5.57
N ILE A 312 0.73 4.11 5.85
CA ILE A 312 1.81 5.10 5.78
C ILE A 312 2.99 4.72 6.68
N GLN A 313 2.73 4.33 7.93
CA GLN A 313 3.77 3.96 8.90
C GLN A 313 4.46 2.64 8.50
N VAL A 314 3.70 1.69 7.98
CA VAL A 314 4.22 0.41 7.46
C VAL A 314 5.15 0.65 6.28
N ARG A 315 4.76 1.52 5.34
CA ARG A 315 5.59 1.93 4.19
C ARG A 315 6.91 2.54 4.67
N SER A 316 6.88 3.46 5.64
CA SER A 316 8.09 4.11 6.14
C SER A 316 9.09 3.09 6.72
N ARG A 317 8.62 2.14 7.55
CA ARG A 317 9.48 1.08 8.09
C ARG A 317 10.01 0.11 7.03
N LEU A 318 9.21 -0.14 5.99
CA LEU A 318 9.64 -0.94 4.84
C LEU A 318 10.74 -0.20 4.05
N ALA A 319 10.56 1.09 3.78
CA ALA A 319 11.53 1.95 3.12
C ALA A 319 12.89 1.94 3.87
N GLU A 320 12.88 2.07 5.20
CA GLU A 320 14.11 1.94 6.01
C GLU A 320 14.79 0.57 5.82
N ALA A 321 14.03 -0.52 5.82
CA ALA A 321 14.58 -1.85 5.59
C ALA A 321 15.16 -2.01 4.17
N MET A 322 14.52 -1.41 3.16
CA MET A 322 14.97 -1.46 1.77
C MET A 322 16.23 -0.61 1.55
N ALA A 323 16.29 0.59 2.14
CA ALA A 323 17.48 1.44 2.10
C ALA A 323 18.71 0.76 2.75
N LEU A 324 18.49 -0.08 3.77
CA LEU A 324 19.54 -0.89 4.40
C LEU A 324 19.90 -2.17 3.62
N GLY A 325 19.35 -2.38 2.42
CA GLY A 325 19.63 -3.55 1.58
C GLY A 325 19.22 -4.89 2.22
N ARG A 326 18.16 -4.89 3.04
CA ARG A 326 17.70 -6.09 3.75
C ARG A 326 17.11 -7.11 2.77
N SER A 327 17.14 -8.41 3.11
CA SER A 327 16.52 -9.42 2.26
C SER A 327 15.00 -9.25 2.15
N ILE A 328 14.38 -9.84 1.11
CA ILE A 328 12.92 -9.85 0.93
C ILE A 328 12.21 -10.34 2.20
N GLY A 329 12.69 -11.44 2.78
CA GLY A 329 12.15 -12.00 4.01
C GLY A 329 12.27 -11.05 5.20
N SER A 330 13.35 -10.28 5.30
CA SER A 330 13.49 -9.26 6.34
C SER A 330 12.54 -8.07 6.12
N CYS A 331 12.37 -7.62 4.87
CA CYS A 331 11.38 -6.58 4.52
C CYS A 331 9.96 -7.03 4.86
N ILE A 332 9.60 -8.28 4.55
CA ILE A 332 8.31 -8.88 4.93
C ILE A 332 8.15 -8.93 6.46
N ASP A 333 9.18 -9.32 7.21
CA ASP A 333 9.11 -9.29 8.68
C ASP A 333 8.89 -7.86 9.22
N SER A 334 9.52 -6.85 8.61
CA SER A 334 9.29 -5.44 8.97
C SER A 334 7.83 -5.02 8.75
N ILE A 335 7.22 -5.39 7.63
CA ILE A 335 5.80 -5.12 7.34
C ILE A 335 4.90 -5.76 8.41
N GLU A 336 5.09 -7.06 8.67
CA GLU A 336 4.28 -7.82 9.63
C GLU A 336 4.43 -7.30 11.06
N ASN A 337 5.62 -6.84 11.45
CA ASN A 337 5.84 -6.22 12.76
C ASN A 337 5.22 -4.83 12.88
N ALA A 338 5.23 -4.04 11.80
CA ALA A 338 4.62 -2.71 11.78
C ALA A 338 3.11 -2.78 12.00
N LEU A 339 2.46 -3.70 11.29
CA LEU A 339 1.01 -3.94 11.36
C LEU A 339 0.54 -4.55 12.69
N SER A 340 1.41 -5.22 13.44
CA SER A 340 1.08 -5.70 14.78
C SER A 340 1.17 -4.59 15.85
N GLY A 341 1.86 -3.48 15.56
CA GLY A 341 1.93 -2.31 16.43
C GLY A 341 0.76 -1.33 16.24
N GLU A 342 0.07 -1.42 15.10
CA GLU A 342 -1.22 -0.78 14.87
C GLU A 342 -2.28 -1.68 15.53
N LEU A 343 -2.74 -1.29 16.72
CA LEU A 343 -3.96 -1.86 17.30
C LEU A 343 -5.09 -1.64 16.29
N ILE A 344 -5.49 -2.73 15.62
CA ILE A 344 -6.72 -2.80 14.81
C ILE A 344 -7.92 -2.57 15.73
#